data_AF-A0A1E8Z266-F1
#
_entry.id   AF-A0A1E8Z266-F1
#
_cell.length_a   1.000
_cell.length_b   1.000
_cell.length_c   1.000
_cell.angle_alpha   90.00
_cell.angle_beta   90.00
_cell.angle_gamma   90.00
#
_symmetry.space_group_name_H-M   'P 1'
#
loop_
_entity.id
_entity.type
_entity.pdbx_description
1 polymer ?
#
loop_
_entity_poly.entity_id
_entity_poly.type
_entity_poly.pdbx_seq_one_letter_code
_entity_poly.pdbx_strand_id
1 'polypeptide(L)'
;MTEPNQTKHSSFSSDAFSIKEATKMNHHYLGRLKEAVTTFPVIGTMSWLFYFIAYYYVIAVFESTIHYFPFTVIIMAFTEMLCYRLHRTWDQFTASYRRDLVTIMMMILLQGLALSLWGFHPQFEAIQAFVIHLSFVLYIAMRSQNLVDQQLNLWVLFDLIRHFWWVPFQNILIRPIILWYHRTHLRSAKFNPFKWLATLISILSLFFIFLFVMNQLGQLSPTFAQLSNQLLSGLLNFIRQLNQLDNLLVYLFYFILSIPIGLWLSGLIFGSLLHKFNSKLKSDLLTIKIRLQIFPKASALLLMSILIGLYCLFFTTAFYDLVRLLSVSNIQAPDVANVAISGFWQFIYITLLNLIVTWFIQWLYDAQWVKTKAVQYLMLGLYGFSLIFASLAVWKTLGVYVFHFGWTPLRLLSGWFAVLMFVALILIIIQNFIPKFNAYRWIILLGELSFTAICYAYPLLFNAR
;
A
#
# COMPACT_ATOMS: atom_id res chain seq x y z
N MET A 1 -5.27 -67.08 -54.54
CA MET A 1 -6.70 -66.77 -54.75
C MET A 1 -7.33 -66.75 -53.37
N THR A 2 -7.91 -65.70 -52.81
CA THR A 2 -8.36 -64.38 -53.30
C THR A 2 -8.75 -63.61 -52.04
N GLU A 3 -8.24 -62.39 -51.87
CA GLU A 3 -8.95 -61.30 -51.17
C GLU A 3 -10.21 -60.90 -52.01
N PRO A 4 -11.25 -60.18 -51.50
CA PRO A 4 -11.07 -58.88 -50.82
C PRO A 4 -12.14 -58.37 -49.78
N ASN A 5 -11.75 -57.27 -49.11
CA ASN A 5 -12.48 -56.06 -48.66
C ASN A 5 -13.48 -56.09 -47.47
N GLN A 6 -13.11 -55.51 -46.32
CA GLN A 6 -13.24 -54.10 -45.84
C GLN A 6 -14.60 -53.78 -45.18
N THR A 7 -14.63 -53.38 -43.90
CA THR A 7 -14.74 -51.95 -43.51
C THR A 7 -14.31 -51.66 -42.06
N LYS A 8 -13.79 -50.44 -41.90
CA LYS A 8 -13.18 -49.78 -40.72
C LYS A 8 -14.12 -49.62 -39.51
N HIS A 9 -13.55 -49.63 -38.30
CA HIS A 9 -13.69 -48.50 -37.38
C HIS A 9 -12.42 -48.29 -36.53
N SER A 10 -12.01 -47.02 -36.51
CA SER A 10 -10.81 -46.41 -35.97
C SER A 10 -10.78 -46.32 -34.45
N SER A 11 -9.69 -46.80 -33.84
CA SER A 11 -9.27 -46.41 -32.49
C SER A 11 -8.06 -45.48 -32.56
N PHE A 12 -8.17 -44.35 -31.86
CA PHE A 12 -7.08 -43.48 -31.38
C PHE A 12 -6.25 -42.70 -32.42
N SER A 13 -6.54 -41.41 -32.58
CA SER A 13 -5.74 -40.34 -31.93
C SER A 13 -6.23 -38.93 -32.31
N SER A 14 -5.97 -38.02 -31.36
CA SER A 14 -5.86 -36.55 -31.45
C SER A 14 -7.04 -35.73 -32.00
N ASP A 15 -7.67 -34.93 -31.14
CA ASP A 15 -7.52 -33.47 -31.15
C ASP A 15 -8.38 -32.82 -30.05
N ALA A 16 -7.79 -32.19 -29.04
CA ALA A 16 -7.12 -30.88 -29.07
C ALA A 16 -8.08 -29.69 -28.88
N PHE A 17 -8.77 -29.66 -27.72
CA PHE A 17 -9.44 -28.45 -27.18
C PHE A 17 -9.78 -28.68 -25.69
N SER A 18 -9.23 -28.05 -24.66
CA SER A 18 -8.16 -27.05 -24.50
C SER A 18 -7.44 -27.26 -23.13
N ILE A 19 -6.85 -28.44 -22.90
CA ILE A 19 -5.95 -28.66 -21.74
C ILE A 19 -4.72 -27.72 -21.80
N LYS A 20 -4.44 -27.15 -22.98
CA LYS A 20 -3.43 -26.11 -23.22
C LYS A 20 -3.73 -24.75 -22.56
N GLU A 21 -4.99 -24.45 -22.21
CA GLU A 21 -5.33 -23.17 -21.58
C GLU A 21 -5.25 -23.22 -20.05
N ALA A 22 -5.53 -24.37 -19.43
CA ALA A 22 -5.36 -24.56 -17.98
C ALA A 22 -3.88 -24.75 -17.56
N THR A 23 -3.02 -25.20 -18.47
CA THR A 23 -1.58 -25.42 -18.23
C THR A 23 -0.73 -24.15 -18.29
N LYS A 24 -1.33 -22.99 -18.58
CA LYS A 24 -0.66 -21.68 -18.51
C LYS A 24 -0.92 -20.91 -17.22
N MET A 25 -1.59 -21.50 -16.23
CA MET A 25 -1.42 -21.05 -14.84
C MET A 25 -0.18 -21.75 -14.28
N ASN A 26 0.92 -21.01 -14.32
CA ASN A 26 2.28 -21.32 -13.82
C ASN A 26 2.25 -22.43 -12.75
N HIS A 27 2.93 -23.58 -12.95
CA HIS A 27 2.95 -24.70 -11.97
C HIS A 27 3.30 -24.23 -10.54
N HIS A 28 4.10 -23.17 -10.42
CA HIS A 28 4.39 -22.49 -9.16
C HIS A 28 3.17 -21.84 -8.48
N TYR A 29 2.21 -21.31 -9.25
CA TYR A 29 0.94 -20.79 -8.76
C TYR A 29 0.00 -21.91 -8.26
N LEU A 30 -0.05 -23.03 -8.99
CA LEU A 30 -0.86 -24.19 -8.60
C LEU A 30 -0.34 -24.86 -7.32
N GLY A 31 0.99 -24.94 -7.15
CA GLY A 31 1.61 -25.39 -5.91
C GLY A 31 1.29 -24.49 -4.72
N ARG A 32 1.39 -23.16 -4.91
CA ARG A 32 0.99 -22.15 -3.92
C ARG A 32 -0.46 -22.28 -3.48
N LEU A 33 -1.36 -22.56 -4.42
CA LEU A 33 -2.77 -22.77 -4.13
C LEU A 33 -3.04 -24.06 -3.35
N LYS A 34 -2.34 -25.15 -3.68
CA LYS A 34 -2.44 -26.40 -2.91
C LYS A 34 -1.96 -26.20 -1.47
N GLU A 35 -0.82 -25.54 -1.28
CA GLU A 35 -0.29 -25.21 0.06
C GLU A 35 -1.24 -24.30 0.84
N ALA A 36 -1.83 -23.28 0.20
CA ALA A 36 -2.84 -22.41 0.80
C ALA A 36 -4.09 -23.16 1.24
N VAL A 37 -4.54 -24.12 0.43
CA VAL A 37 -5.74 -24.91 0.70
C VAL A 37 -5.48 -25.96 1.78
N THR A 38 -4.32 -26.61 1.79
CA THR A 38 -3.98 -27.66 2.76
C THR A 38 -3.54 -27.10 4.11
N THR A 39 -2.82 -25.99 4.12
CA THR A 39 -2.34 -25.33 5.35
C THR A 39 -3.47 -24.61 6.08
N PHE A 40 -4.58 -24.33 5.38
CA PHE A 40 -5.64 -23.49 5.91
C PHE A 40 -7.08 -23.93 5.55
N PRO A 41 -7.54 -25.09 6.05
CA PRO A 41 -8.96 -25.47 5.93
C PRO A 41 -9.91 -24.42 6.53
N VAL A 42 -9.44 -23.68 7.55
CA VAL A 42 -10.21 -22.62 8.22
C VAL A 42 -10.25 -21.30 7.42
N ILE A 43 -9.40 -21.11 6.40
CA ILE A 43 -9.51 -19.91 5.53
C ILE A 43 -10.75 -19.99 4.63
N GLY A 44 -11.19 -21.18 4.20
CA GLY A 44 -12.41 -21.29 3.40
C GLY A 44 -13.64 -20.72 4.10
N THR A 45 -13.73 -20.93 5.42
CA THR A 45 -14.82 -20.41 6.26
C THR A 45 -14.60 -18.94 6.64
N MET A 46 -13.37 -18.53 6.95
CA MET A 46 -13.02 -17.17 7.39
C MET A 46 -12.81 -16.18 6.23
N SER A 47 -12.71 -16.65 4.98
CA SER A 47 -12.52 -15.83 3.79
C SER A 47 -13.66 -14.82 3.62
N TRP A 48 -14.88 -15.14 4.02
CA TRP A 48 -16.01 -14.20 3.97
C TRP A 48 -15.82 -12.96 4.83
N LEU A 49 -15.10 -13.08 5.96
CA LEU A 49 -14.83 -11.97 6.87
C LEU A 49 -14.07 -10.83 6.17
N PHE A 50 -13.23 -11.11 5.17
CA PHE A 50 -12.57 -10.06 4.40
C PHE A 50 -13.53 -9.17 3.59
N TYR A 51 -14.70 -9.68 3.16
CA TYR A 51 -15.69 -8.81 2.50
C TYR A 51 -16.37 -7.92 3.52
N PHE A 52 -16.71 -8.45 4.71
CA PHE A 52 -17.28 -7.63 5.78
C PHE A 52 -16.30 -6.58 6.28
N ILE A 53 -15.03 -6.95 6.49
CA ILE A 53 -13.97 -6.04 6.92
C ILE A 53 -13.69 -4.97 5.84
N ALA A 54 -13.62 -5.36 4.56
CA ALA A 54 -13.42 -4.40 3.46
C ALA A 54 -14.64 -3.50 3.26
N TYR A 55 -15.86 -4.03 3.43
CA TYR A 55 -17.08 -3.24 3.34
C TYR A 55 -17.17 -2.22 4.48
N TYR A 56 -16.87 -2.64 5.71
CA TYR A 56 -16.77 -1.74 6.85
C TYR A 56 -15.72 -0.65 6.61
N TYR A 57 -14.54 -1.00 6.06
CA TYR A 57 -13.52 -0.02 5.69
C TYR A 57 -14.03 1.00 4.68
N VAL A 58 -14.70 0.56 3.62
CA VAL A 58 -15.26 1.46 2.60
C VAL A 58 -16.26 2.42 3.24
N ILE A 59 -17.17 1.93 4.07
CA ILE A 59 -18.12 2.83 4.74
C ILE A 59 -17.38 3.79 5.69
N ALA A 60 -16.41 3.31 6.48
CA ALA A 60 -15.66 4.16 7.41
C ALA A 60 -14.80 5.24 6.71
N VAL A 61 -14.48 5.07 5.42
CA VAL A 61 -13.74 6.07 4.64
C VAL A 61 -14.68 7.07 3.96
N PHE A 62 -15.82 6.61 3.42
CA PHE A 62 -16.73 7.44 2.64
C PHE A 62 -17.85 8.08 3.47
N GLU A 63 -18.27 7.43 4.56
CA GLU A 63 -19.23 7.99 5.52
C GLU A 63 -18.52 8.39 6.80
N SER A 64 -18.58 9.68 7.15
CA SER A 64 -18.01 10.24 8.38
C SER A 64 -18.73 9.78 9.67
N THR A 65 -19.81 9.01 9.53
CA THR A 65 -20.64 8.51 10.63
C THR A 65 -20.03 7.27 11.30
N ILE A 66 -19.18 6.52 10.60
CA ILE A 66 -18.61 5.26 11.09
C ILE A 66 -17.16 5.46 11.53
N HIS A 67 -16.88 5.05 12.77
CA HIS A 67 -15.54 5.11 13.33
C HIS A 67 -14.57 4.12 12.65
N TYR A 68 -13.36 4.58 12.37
CA TYR A 68 -12.28 3.80 11.72
C TYR A 68 -11.57 2.81 12.67
N PHE A 69 -11.64 3.02 13.99
CA PHE A 69 -10.90 2.26 15.00
C PHE A 69 -11.40 0.82 15.16
N PRO A 70 -12.71 0.53 15.13
CA PRO A 70 -13.18 -0.86 15.07
C PRO A 70 -12.60 -1.62 13.88
N PHE A 71 -12.45 -0.99 12.71
CA PHE A 71 -11.79 -1.61 11.57
C PHE A 71 -10.34 -1.99 11.87
N THR A 72 -9.55 -1.06 12.40
CA THR A 72 -8.13 -1.31 12.70
C THR A 72 -7.95 -2.41 13.74
N VAL A 73 -8.79 -2.43 14.77
CA VAL A 73 -8.78 -3.50 15.79
C VAL A 73 -9.17 -4.84 15.17
N ILE A 74 -10.24 -4.90 14.37
CA ILE A 74 -10.71 -6.14 13.75
C ILE A 74 -9.65 -6.71 12.81
N ILE A 75 -9.07 -5.91 11.91
CA ILE A 75 -8.08 -6.40 10.95
C ILE A 75 -6.78 -6.83 11.66
N MET A 76 -6.38 -6.15 12.72
CA MET A 76 -5.20 -6.50 13.53
C MET A 76 -5.42 -7.81 14.29
N ALA A 77 -6.53 -7.93 15.01
CA ALA A 77 -6.90 -9.13 15.75
C ALA A 77 -7.05 -10.33 14.82
N PHE A 78 -7.63 -10.11 13.63
CA PHE A 78 -7.76 -11.15 12.61
C PHE A 78 -6.40 -11.62 12.09
N THR A 79 -5.48 -10.69 11.83
CA THR A 79 -4.10 -11.01 11.43
C THR A 79 -3.38 -11.83 12.50
N GLU A 80 -3.51 -11.44 13.77
CA GLU A 80 -2.93 -12.19 14.89
C GLU A 80 -3.55 -13.58 15.07
N MET A 81 -4.87 -13.69 14.96
CA MET A 81 -5.57 -14.99 15.02
C MET A 81 -5.05 -15.94 13.93
N LEU A 82 -4.84 -15.45 12.71
CA LEU A 82 -4.28 -16.24 11.62
C LEU A 82 -2.84 -16.68 11.93
N CYS A 83 -2.01 -15.77 12.44
CA CYS A 83 -0.63 -16.11 12.80
C CYS A 83 -0.56 -17.13 13.94
N TYR A 84 -1.43 -17.01 14.94
CA TYR A 84 -1.52 -17.96 16.05
C TYR A 84 -1.92 -19.36 15.56
N ARG A 85 -2.92 -19.45 14.67
CA ARG A 85 -3.35 -20.72 14.07
C ARG A 85 -2.28 -21.36 13.20
N LEU A 86 -1.36 -20.57 12.65
CA LEU A 86 -0.19 -21.06 11.92
C LEU A 86 0.98 -21.46 12.81
N HIS A 87 0.79 -21.51 14.13
CA HIS A 87 1.84 -21.73 15.11
C HIS A 87 3.02 -20.74 14.99
N ARG A 88 2.76 -19.51 14.51
CA ARG A 88 3.72 -18.40 14.49
C ARG A 88 3.55 -17.55 15.73
N THR A 89 4.01 -18.08 16.86
CA THR A 89 3.93 -17.41 18.16
C THR A 89 4.97 -16.30 18.30
N TRP A 90 4.70 -15.36 19.21
CA TRP A 90 5.57 -14.22 19.47
C TRP A 90 6.96 -14.61 20.01
N ASP A 91 7.09 -15.83 20.55
CA ASP A 91 8.34 -16.34 21.13
C ASP A 91 9.40 -16.70 20.09
N GLN A 92 9.02 -16.80 18.82
CA GLN A 92 9.93 -16.97 17.70
C GLN A 92 10.74 -15.70 17.38
N PHE A 93 10.34 -14.55 17.93
CA PHE A 93 11.00 -13.27 17.68
C PHE A 93 11.99 -12.90 18.78
N THR A 94 13.14 -12.34 18.37
CA THR A 94 14.08 -11.70 19.30
C THR A 94 13.38 -10.56 20.06
N ALA A 95 13.79 -10.32 21.31
CA ALA A 95 13.18 -9.29 22.14
C ALA A 95 13.21 -7.90 21.48
N SER A 96 14.28 -7.58 20.76
CA SER A 96 14.41 -6.31 20.05
C SER A 96 13.42 -6.17 18.89
N TYR A 97 13.24 -7.23 18.10
CA TYR A 97 12.30 -7.24 16.98
C TYR A 97 10.85 -7.19 17.47
N ARG A 98 10.57 -7.91 18.56
CA ARG A 98 9.27 -7.91 19.23
C ARG A 98 8.86 -6.51 19.66
N ARG A 99 9.79 -5.75 20.25
CA ARG A 99 9.53 -4.34 20.62
C ARG A 99 9.16 -3.49 19.41
N ASP A 100 9.90 -3.60 18.31
CA ASP A 100 9.60 -2.81 17.11
C ASP A 100 8.22 -3.15 16.52
N LEU A 101 7.89 -4.43 16.47
CA LEU A 101 6.60 -4.91 16.00
C LEU A 101 5.45 -4.41 16.88
N VAL A 102 5.61 -4.46 18.21
CA VAL A 102 4.63 -3.91 19.15
C VAL A 102 4.50 -2.40 19.00
N THR A 103 5.61 -1.66 18.83
CA THR A 103 5.57 -0.21 18.60
C THR A 103 4.76 0.12 17.35
N ILE A 104 5.01 -0.54 16.22
CA ILE A 104 4.26 -0.31 14.98
C ILE A 104 2.78 -0.68 15.14
N MET A 105 2.48 -1.79 15.80
CA MET A 105 1.10 -2.19 16.12
C MET A 105 0.38 -1.11 16.93
N MET A 106 1.02 -0.59 17.98
CA MET A 106 0.46 0.47 18.81
C MET A 106 0.27 1.76 18.03
N MET A 107 1.20 2.13 17.14
CA MET A 107 1.05 3.32 16.29
C MET A 107 -0.15 3.19 15.35
N ILE A 108 -0.36 2.03 14.71
CA ILE A 108 -1.53 1.79 13.84
C ILE A 108 -2.84 1.93 14.64
N LEU A 109 -2.90 1.37 15.84
CA LEU A 109 -4.07 1.48 16.72
C LEU A 109 -4.32 2.94 17.12
N LEU A 110 -3.28 3.67 17.51
CA LEU A 110 -3.38 5.09 17.85
C LEU A 110 -3.77 5.96 16.66
N GLN A 111 -3.28 5.67 15.46
CA GLN A 111 -3.67 6.36 14.23
C GLN A 111 -5.14 6.07 13.89
N GLY A 112 -5.59 4.81 14.01
CA GLY A 112 -6.99 4.44 13.82
C GLY A 112 -7.93 5.09 14.84
N LEU A 113 -7.48 5.24 16.09
CA LEU A 113 -8.20 5.96 17.13
C LEU A 113 -8.30 7.45 16.78
N ALA A 114 -7.19 8.07 16.37
CA ALA A 114 -7.17 9.48 15.97
C ALA A 114 -8.15 9.76 14.82
N LEU A 115 -8.16 8.89 13.79
CA LEU A 115 -9.11 8.98 12.67
C LEU A 115 -10.57 8.80 13.13
N SER A 116 -10.82 8.05 14.20
CA SER A 116 -12.18 7.87 14.72
C SER A 116 -12.69 9.03 15.55
N LEU A 117 -11.77 9.70 16.26
CA LEU A 117 -12.08 10.84 17.13
C LEU A 117 -12.23 12.13 16.33
N TRP A 118 -11.36 12.35 15.34
CA TRP A 118 -11.28 13.63 14.64
C TRP A 118 -11.47 13.53 13.12
N GLY A 119 -11.63 12.33 12.57
CA GLY A 119 -11.70 12.14 11.11
C GLY A 119 -10.36 12.38 10.41
N PHE A 120 -10.44 12.52 9.09
CA PHE A 120 -9.31 12.99 8.29
C PHE A 120 -9.16 14.51 8.41
N HIS A 121 -7.92 14.97 8.58
CA HIS A 121 -7.58 16.38 8.70
C HIS A 121 -7.45 17.01 7.31
N PRO A 122 -8.19 18.08 6.97
CA PRO A 122 -8.32 18.59 5.60
C PRO A 122 -7.01 18.87 4.87
N GLN A 123 -5.96 19.29 5.58
CA GLN A 123 -4.69 19.69 4.97
C GLN A 123 -3.76 18.51 4.67
N PHE A 124 -4.04 17.31 5.20
CA PHE A 124 -3.19 16.14 4.98
C PHE A 124 -3.95 14.79 4.97
N GLU A 125 -5.23 14.79 4.58
CA GLU A 125 -6.09 13.60 4.49
C GLU A 125 -5.41 12.46 3.70
N ALA A 126 -4.89 12.78 2.51
CA ALA A 126 -4.20 11.83 1.65
C ALA A 126 -2.94 11.24 2.31
N ILE A 127 -2.22 12.05 3.11
CA ILE A 127 -1.02 11.60 3.82
C ILE A 127 -1.42 10.70 4.99
N GLN A 128 -2.47 11.03 5.74
CA GLN A 128 -2.98 10.16 6.82
C GLN A 128 -3.44 8.81 6.28
N ALA A 129 -4.20 8.82 5.19
CA ALA A 129 -4.59 7.60 4.50
C ALA A 129 -3.34 6.83 4.05
N PHE A 130 -2.39 7.47 3.40
CA PHE A 130 -1.21 6.77 2.90
C PHE A 130 -0.35 6.16 4.02
N VAL A 131 -0.11 6.90 5.12
CA VAL A 131 0.72 6.44 6.24
C VAL A 131 0.07 5.24 6.92
N ILE A 132 -1.20 5.31 7.35
CA ILE A 132 -1.82 4.19 8.08
C ILE A 132 -1.84 2.89 7.25
N HIS A 133 -2.00 3.00 5.93
CA HIS A 133 -1.92 1.85 5.03
C HIS A 133 -0.49 1.31 4.91
N LEU A 134 0.52 2.17 4.79
CA LEU A 134 1.91 1.75 4.78
C LEU A 134 2.32 1.12 6.12
N SER A 135 1.90 1.68 7.25
CA SER A 135 2.15 1.14 8.59
C SER A 135 1.57 -0.26 8.70
N PHE A 136 0.33 -0.46 8.22
CA PHE A 136 -0.31 -1.77 8.19
C PHE A 136 0.42 -2.77 7.29
N VAL A 137 0.85 -2.35 6.10
CA VAL A 137 1.67 -3.17 5.20
C VAL A 137 2.99 -3.56 5.85
N LEU A 138 3.65 -2.63 6.52
CA LEU A 138 4.90 -2.87 7.26
C LEU A 138 4.68 -3.85 8.41
N TYR A 139 3.59 -3.67 9.17
CA TYR A 139 3.20 -4.58 10.24
C TYR A 139 3.06 -6.02 9.72
N ILE A 140 2.34 -6.21 8.62
CA ILE A 140 2.16 -7.54 8.03
C ILE A 140 3.49 -8.13 7.55
N ALA A 141 4.32 -7.33 6.89
CA ALA A 141 5.65 -7.75 6.43
C ALA A 141 6.53 -8.21 7.60
N MET A 142 6.50 -7.48 8.72
CA MET A 142 7.23 -7.83 9.94
C MET A 142 6.64 -9.06 10.63
N ARG A 143 5.33 -9.09 10.83
CA ARG A 143 4.65 -10.18 11.54
C ARG A 143 4.80 -11.52 10.83
N SER A 144 4.88 -11.49 9.50
CA SER A 144 5.10 -12.66 8.65
C SER A 144 6.57 -13.09 8.52
N GLN A 145 7.53 -12.33 9.10
CA GLN A 145 8.99 -12.48 8.91
C GLN A 145 9.42 -12.44 7.45
N ASN A 146 8.63 -11.80 6.60
CA ASN A 146 8.89 -11.73 5.17
C ASN A 146 9.53 -10.38 4.83
N LEU A 147 10.61 -10.00 5.51
CA LEU A 147 11.47 -8.86 5.11
C LEU A 147 12.72 -9.39 4.40
N VAL A 148 13.30 -8.63 3.46
CA VAL A 148 14.48 -9.08 2.67
C VAL A 148 15.61 -9.61 3.56
N ASP A 149 15.92 -8.88 4.64
CA ASP A 149 16.98 -9.23 5.60
C ASP A 149 16.42 -9.57 6.99
N GLN A 150 15.12 -9.88 7.10
CA GLN A 150 14.43 -10.19 8.36
C GLN A 150 14.55 -9.11 9.46
N GLN A 151 15.02 -7.91 9.11
CA GLN A 151 15.20 -6.76 9.99
C GLN A 151 14.82 -5.48 9.24
N LEU A 152 14.44 -4.44 9.99
CA LEU A 152 14.21 -3.12 9.42
C LEU A 152 15.54 -2.49 9.04
N ASN A 153 15.85 -2.39 7.75
CA ASN A 153 17.10 -1.82 7.26
C ASN A 153 16.87 -0.94 6.02
N LEU A 154 17.92 -0.69 5.25
CA LEU A 154 17.86 0.11 4.03
C LEU A 154 16.82 -0.39 3.00
N TRP A 155 16.52 -1.69 3.02
CA TRP A 155 15.59 -2.32 2.09
C TRP A 155 14.13 -2.14 2.48
N VAL A 156 13.82 -1.46 3.58
CA VAL A 156 12.42 -1.29 4.02
C VAL A 156 11.57 -0.61 2.96
N LEU A 157 12.10 0.35 2.19
CA LEU A 157 11.35 0.94 1.08
C LEU A 157 11.01 -0.09 0.00
N PHE A 158 11.93 -1.00 -0.30
CA PHE A 158 11.70 -2.09 -1.24
C PHE A 158 10.70 -3.12 -0.67
N ASP A 159 10.82 -3.46 0.61
CA ASP A 159 9.87 -4.33 1.30
C ASP A 159 8.46 -3.70 1.31
N LEU A 160 8.33 -2.40 1.56
CA LEU A 160 7.05 -1.69 1.48
C LEU A 160 6.45 -1.74 0.08
N ILE A 161 7.21 -1.42 -0.97
CA ILE A 161 6.73 -1.51 -2.36
C ILE A 161 6.32 -2.94 -2.70
N ARG A 162 7.12 -3.93 -2.28
CA ARG A 162 6.82 -5.35 -2.51
C ARG A 162 5.51 -5.76 -1.85
N HIS A 163 5.31 -5.42 -0.58
CA HIS A 163 4.11 -5.84 0.14
C HIS A 163 2.89 -4.97 -0.19
N PHE A 164 3.08 -3.73 -0.65
CA PHE A 164 1.96 -2.90 -1.08
C PHE A 164 1.45 -3.32 -2.47
N TRP A 165 2.35 -3.60 -3.41
CA TRP A 165 1.99 -3.93 -4.79
C TRP A 165 2.17 -5.43 -5.08
N TRP A 166 3.39 -5.92 -5.07
CA TRP A 166 3.70 -7.23 -5.66
C TRP A 166 3.01 -8.40 -4.96
N VAL A 167 3.10 -8.49 -3.63
CA VAL A 167 2.55 -9.61 -2.85
C VAL A 167 1.01 -9.69 -2.94
N PRO A 168 0.24 -8.60 -2.77
CA PRO A 168 -1.21 -8.64 -2.90
C PRO A 168 -1.67 -9.06 -4.29
N PHE A 169 -1.12 -8.44 -5.34
CA PHE A 169 -1.56 -8.70 -6.72
C PHE A 169 -1.19 -10.10 -7.20
N GLN A 170 -0.03 -10.64 -6.79
CA GLN A 170 0.31 -12.03 -7.09
C GLN A 170 -0.63 -13.05 -6.45
N ASN A 171 -1.23 -12.69 -5.32
CA ASN A 171 -2.03 -13.60 -4.51
C ASN A 171 -3.52 -13.23 -4.52
N ILE A 172 -3.94 -12.36 -5.44
CA ILE A 172 -5.29 -11.82 -5.50
C ILE A 172 -6.37 -12.89 -5.70
N LEU A 173 -6.05 -13.98 -6.43
CA LEU A 173 -7.01 -15.07 -6.68
C LEU A 173 -6.95 -16.20 -5.64
N ILE A 174 -6.07 -16.13 -4.62
CA ILE A 174 -6.04 -17.16 -3.57
C ILE A 174 -7.43 -17.31 -2.94
N ARG A 175 -8.08 -16.18 -2.68
CA ARG A 175 -9.39 -16.14 -2.03
C ARG A 175 -10.53 -16.79 -2.83
N PRO A 176 -10.84 -16.40 -4.08
CA PRO A 176 -11.89 -17.06 -4.87
C PRO A 176 -11.59 -18.54 -5.08
N ILE A 177 -10.32 -18.93 -5.17
CA ILE A 177 -9.93 -20.33 -5.36
C ILE A 177 -10.15 -21.16 -4.09
N ILE A 178 -9.83 -20.63 -2.90
CA ILE A 178 -10.12 -21.32 -1.63
C ILE A 178 -11.64 -21.46 -1.41
N LEU A 179 -12.42 -20.40 -1.66
CA LEU A 179 -13.88 -20.45 -1.57
C LEU A 179 -14.47 -21.49 -2.53
N TRP A 180 -13.93 -21.57 -3.74
CA TRP A 180 -14.35 -22.55 -4.74
C TRP A 180 -13.95 -23.98 -4.35
N TYR A 181 -12.72 -24.19 -3.88
CA TYR A 181 -12.23 -25.51 -3.44
C TYR A 181 -13.02 -26.07 -2.24
N HIS A 182 -13.33 -25.24 -1.25
CA HIS A 182 -14.12 -25.65 -0.10
C HIS A 182 -15.59 -25.94 -0.49
N ARG A 183 -16.12 -25.27 -1.52
CA ARG A 183 -17.47 -25.51 -2.05
C ARG A 183 -17.55 -26.81 -2.86
N THR A 184 -16.50 -27.16 -3.62
CA THR A 184 -16.46 -28.37 -4.44
C THR A 184 -16.19 -29.64 -3.62
N HIS A 185 -15.49 -29.55 -2.48
CA HIS A 185 -15.34 -30.67 -1.55
C HIS A 185 -16.58 -30.96 -0.68
N LEU A 186 -17.57 -30.06 -0.65
CA LEU A 186 -18.87 -30.28 0.01
C LEU A 186 -20.03 -30.56 -0.96
N ARG A 187 -19.84 -30.40 -2.27
CA ARG A 187 -20.78 -30.89 -3.31
C ARG A 187 -20.04 -31.00 -4.65
N SER A 188 -20.13 -32.17 -5.26
CA SER A 188 -19.67 -32.48 -6.61
C SER A 188 -20.48 -31.75 -7.69
N ALA A 189 -20.42 -30.42 -7.72
CA ALA A 189 -21.02 -29.62 -8.79
C ALA A 189 -19.93 -28.83 -9.50
N LYS A 190 -19.61 -29.26 -10.73
CA LYS A 190 -18.72 -28.54 -11.64
C LYS A 190 -19.35 -27.17 -11.95
N PHE A 191 -18.79 -26.10 -11.38
CA PHE A 191 -19.20 -24.73 -11.70
C PHE A 191 -18.72 -24.38 -13.11
N ASN A 192 -19.66 -24.24 -14.03
CA ASN A 192 -19.36 -23.81 -15.39
C ASN A 192 -19.90 -22.38 -15.54
N PRO A 193 -19.05 -21.33 -15.57
CA PRO A 193 -19.50 -19.94 -15.61
C PRO A 193 -20.41 -19.67 -16.81
N PHE A 194 -20.18 -20.39 -17.91
CA PHE A 194 -21.04 -20.39 -19.09
C PHE A 194 -22.46 -20.92 -18.83
N LYS A 195 -22.64 -21.94 -17.97
CA LYS A 195 -23.97 -22.44 -17.59
C LYS A 195 -24.72 -21.43 -16.74
N TRP A 196 -24.03 -20.75 -15.82
CA TRP A 196 -24.64 -19.71 -14.98
C TRP A 196 -25.04 -18.48 -15.78
N LEU A 197 -24.16 -18.04 -16.69
CA LEU A 197 -24.47 -16.98 -17.65
C LEU A 197 -25.65 -17.38 -18.55
N ALA A 198 -25.68 -18.62 -19.05
CA ALA A 198 -26.79 -19.14 -19.85
C ALA A 198 -28.10 -19.22 -19.06
N THR A 199 -28.09 -19.63 -17.79
CA THR A 199 -29.29 -19.58 -16.93
C THR A 199 -29.75 -18.16 -16.67
N LEU A 200 -28.83 -17.22 -16.47
CA LEU A 200 -29.18 -15.82 -16.22
C LEU A 200 -29.77 -15.18 -17.50
N ILE A 201 -29.16 -15.43 -18.66
CA ILE A 201 -29.70 -15.03 -19.97
C ILE A 201 -31.06 -15.69 -20.23
N SER A 202 -31.22 -16.97 -19.88
CA SER A 202 -32.49 -17.69 -20.04
C SER A 202 -33.60 -17.12 -19.16
N ILE A 203 -33.30 -16.80 -17.90
CA ILE A 203 -34.25 -16.16 -16.97
C ILE A 203 -34.61 -14.76 -17.47
N LEU A 204 -33.63 -13.97 -17.91
CA LEU A 204 -33.84 -12.62 -18.43
C LEU A 204 -34.72 -12.66 -19.70
N SER A 205 -34.43 -13.59 -20.60
CA SER A 205 -35.22 -13.82 -21.82
C SER A 205 -36.66 -14.23 -21.50
N LEU A 206 -36.87 -15.14 -20.55
CA LEU A 206 -38.20 -15.55 -20.09
C LEU A 206 -39.00 -14.38 -19.53
N PHE A 207 -38.34 -13.50 -18.76
CA PHE A 207 -38.95 -12.30 -18.20
C PHE A 207 -39.38 -11.31 -19.29
N PHE A 208 -38.53 -11.07 -20.30
CA PHE A 208 -38.89 -10.21 -21.44
C PHE A 208 -40.04 -10.79 -22.27
N ILE A 209 -40.03 -12.10 -22.54
CA ILE A 209 -41.11 -12.79 -23.25
C ILE A 209 -42.41 -12.68 -22.45
N PHE A 210 -42.37 -12.88 -21.13
CA PHE A 210 -43.52 -12.73 -20.25
C PHE A 210 -44.11 -11.31 -20.33
N LEU A 211 -43.27 -10.27 -20.24
CA LEU A 211 -43.72 -8.87 -20.37
C LEU A 211 -44.34 -8.59 -21.74
N PHE A 212 -43.73 -9.11 -22.81
CA PHE A 212 -44.25 -8.97 -24.16
C PHE A 212 -45.63 -9.64 -24.30
N VAL A 213 -45.79 -10.88 -23.83
CA VAL A 213 -47.06 -11.62 -23.86
C VAL A 213 -48.14 -10.91 -23.05
N MET A 214 -47.80 -10.41 -21.85
CA MET A 214 -48.73 -9.62 -21.03
C MET A 214 -49.23 -8.37 -21.76
N ASN A 215 -48.37 -7.70 -22.52
CA ASN A 215 -48.73 -6.54 -23.33
C ASN A 215 -49.65 -6.93 -24.51
N GLN A 216 -49.33 -8.01 -25.24
CA GLN A 216 -50.14 -8.47 -26.37
C GLN A 216 -51.53 -8.94 -25.93
N LEU A 217 -51.61 -9.72 -24.85
CA LEU A 217 -52.88 -10.18 -24.29
C LEU A 217 -53.72 -9.01 -23.74
N GLY A 218 -53.08 -7.96 -23.21
CA GLY A 218 -53.75 -6.72 -22.81
C GLY A 218 -54.40 -5.97 -23.96
N GLN A 219 -53.83 -6.03 -25.17
CA GLN A 219 -54.44 -5.40 -26.35
C GLN A 219 -55.68 -6.15 -26.84
N LEU A 220 -55.78 -7.46 -26.56
CA LEU A 220 -56.89 -8.30 -26.98
C LEU A 220 -58.09 -8.25 -26.04
N SER A 221 -57.91 -7.87 -24.77
CA SER A 221 -58.99 -7.82 -23.78
C SER A 221 -58.85 -6.63 -22.82
N PRO A 222 -59.88 -5.76 -22.71
CA PRO A 222 -59.82 -4.59 -21.85
C PRO A 222 -59.80 -4.94 -20.36
N THR A 223 -60.44 -6.05 -19.96
CA THR A 223 -60.41 -6.54 -18.56
C THR A 223 -59.04 -7.12 -18.21
N PHE A 224 -58.39 -7.81 -19.15
CA PHE A 224 -57.01 -8.30 -18.95
C PHE A 224 -56.00 -7.15 -18.93
N ALA A 225 -56.21 -6.10 -19.74
CA ALA A 225 -55.39 -4.88 -19.71
C ALA A 225 -55.41 -4.20 -18.34
N GLN A 226 -56.58 -4.13 -17.69
CA GLN A 226 -56.67 -3.56 -16.35
C GLN A 226 -55.90 -4.39 -15.32
N LEU A 227 -56.02 -5.72 -15.37
CA LEU A 227 -55.29 -6.62 -14.47
C LEU A 227 -53.77 -6.58 -14.71
N SER A 228 -53.32 -6.59 -15.97
CA SER A 228 -51.89 -6.52 -16.31
C SER A 228 -51.28 -5.19 -15.88
N ASN A 229 -51.99 -4.08 -16.07
CA ASN A 229 -51.56 -2.76 -15.62
C ASN A 229 -51.51 -2.65 -14.09
N GLN A 230 -52.45 -3.26 -13.36
CA GLN A 230 -52.40 -3.32 -11.89
C GLN A 230 -51.20 -4.14 -11.37
N LEU A 231 -50.91 -5.29 -11.98
CA LEU A 231 -49.74 -6.09 -11.60
C LEU A 231 -48.41 -5.40 -11.95
N LEU A 232 -48.32 -4.81 -13.14
CA LEU A 232 -47.11 -4.11 -13.57
C LEU A 232 -46.88 -2.82 -12.78
N SER A 233 -47.94 -2.09 -12.43
CA SER A 233 -47.85 -0.92 -11.56
C SER A 233 -47.49 -1.29 -10.11
N GLY A 234 -47.96 -2.42 -9.59
CA GLY A 234 -47.51 -2.96 -8.30
C GLY A 234 -46.02 -3.27 -8.28
N LEU A 235 -45.51 -3.91 -9.33
CA LEU A 235 -44.08 -4.19 -9.50
C LEU A 235 -43.25 -2.91 -9.66
N LEU A 236 -43.72 -1.95 -10.47
CA LEU A 236 -43.08 -0.65 -10.64
C LEU A 236 -43.11 0.18 -9.35
N ASN A 237 -44.17 0.09 -8.54
CA ASN A 237 -44.27 0.77 -7.25
C ASN A 237 -43.36 0.11 -6.20
N PHE A 238 -43.21 -1.21 -6.21
CA PHE A 238 -42.23 -1.91 -5.39
C PHE A 238 -40.78 -1.53 -5.77
N ILE A 239 -40.48 -1.47 -7.08
CA ILE A 239 -39.17 -1.00 -7.58
C ILE A 239 -38.96 0.47 -7.21
N ARG A 240 -39.97 1.35 -7.32
CA ARG A 240 -39.87 2.75 -6.90
C ARG A 240 -39.71 2.92 -5.40
N GLN A 241 -40.34 2.06 -4.59
CA GLN A 241 -40.10 2.03 -3.13
C GLN A 241 -38.67 1.58 -2.80
N LEU A 242 -38.09 0.64 -3.56
CA LEU A 242 -36.66 0.34 -3.48
C LEU A 242 -35.79 1.53 -3.95
N ASN A 243 -36.25 2.30 -4.94
CA ASN A 243 -35.53 3.43 -5.52
C ASN A 243 -35.66 4.76 -4.74
N GLN A 244 -36.50 4.82 -3.71
CA GLN A 244 -36.51 5.92 -2.72
C GLN A 244 -35.36 5.80 -1.69
N LEU A 245 -34.55 4.75 -1.80
CA LEU A 245 -33.27 4.60 -1.14
C LEU A 245 -32.17 5.13 -2.07
N ASP A 246 -31.92 6.45 -2.09
CA ASP A 246 -30.66 7.00 -2.65
C ASP A 246 -29.43 6.26 -2.07
N ASN A 247 -29.60 5.72 -0.86
CA ASN A 247 -28.68 4.85 -0.14
C ASN A 247 -28.41 3.49 -0.80
N LEU A 248 -29.32 2.87 -1.56
CA LEU A 248 -29.06 1.53 -2.15
C LEU A 248 -27.99 1.57 -3.24
N LEU A 249 -28.01 2.57 -4.12
CA LEU A 249 -26.97 2.74 -5.14
C LEU A 249 -25.62 3.08 -4.49
N VAL A 250 -25.62 3.86 -3.40
CA VAL A 250 -24.43 4.18 -2.61
C VAL A 250 -23.87 2.93 -1.91
N TYR A 251 -24.71 2.13 -1.24
CA TYR A 251 -24.30 0.88 -0.61
C TYR A 251 -23.89 -0.19 -1.62
N LEU A 252 -24.52 -0.24 -2.80
CA LEU A 252 -24.11 -1.12 -3.89
C LEU A 252 -22.78 -0.67 -4.49
N PHE A 253 -22.53 0.64 -4.61
CA PHE A 253 -21.23 1.18 -4.98
C PHE A 253 -20.17 0.83 -3.93
N TYR A 254 -20.46 0.98 -2.64
CA TYR A 254 -19.56 0.56 -1.57
C TYR A 254 -19.29 -0.93 -1.59
N PHE A 255 -20.30 -1.74 -1.88
CA PHE A 255 -20.16 -3.18 -2.05
C PHE A 255 -19.23 -3.51 -3.23
N ILE A 256 -19.45 -2.89 -4.39
CA ILE A 256 -18.58 -3.07 -5.57
C ILE A 256 -17.13 -2.69 -5.24
N LEU A 257 -16.92 -1.57 -4.54
CA LEU A 257 -15.59 -1.09 -4.15
C LEU A 257 -14.94 -1.96 -3.07
N SER A 258 -15.73 -2.60 -2.20
CA SER A 258 -15.23 -3.52 -1.18
C SER A 258 -14.63 -4.79 -1.76
N ILE A 259 -15.02 -5.19 -2.98
CA ILE A 259 -14.52 -6.40 -3.65
C ILE A 259 -13.01 -6.30 -3.93
N PRO A 260 -12.50 -5.32 -4.70
CA PRO A 260 -11.07 -5.19 -4.96
C PRO A 260 -10.27 -4.96 -3.67
N ILE A 261 -10.80 -4.20 -2.71
CA ILE A 261 -10.15 -3.96 -1.42
C ILE A 261 -10.02 -5.25 -0.61
N GLY A 262 -11.09 -6.04 -0.52
CA GLY A 262 -11.08 -7.32 0.18
C GLY A 262 -10.17 -8.36 -0.49
N LEU A 263 -10.09 -8.35 -1.83
CA LEU A 263 -9.14 -9.18 -2.57
C LEU A 263 -7.70 -8.75 -2.28
N TRP A 264 -7.40 -7.45 -2.30
CA TRP A 264 -6.08 -6.91 -1.97
C TRP A 264 -5.66 -7.26 -0.54
N LEU A 265 -6.53 -7.02 0.46
CA LEU A 265 -6.26 -7.36 1.87
C LEU A 265 -5.99 -8.85 2.06
N SER A 266 -6.78 -9.70 1.43
CA SER A 266 -6.58 -11.15 1.49
C SER A 266 -5.29 -11.59 0.81
N GLY A 267 -4.96 -11.02 -0.35
CA GLY A 267 -3.72 -11.29 -1.06
C GLY A 267 -2.49 -10.83 -0.26
N LEU A 268 -2.60 -9.71 0.46
CA LEU A 268 -1.55 -9.21 1.34
C LEU A 268 -1.30 -10.15 2.51
N ILE A 269 -2.33 -10.43 3.32
CA ILE A 269 -2.20 -11.22 4.55
C ILE A 269 -1.84 -12.67 4.21
N PHE A 270 -2.56 -13.31 3.28
CA PHE A 270 -2.26 -14.70 2.94
C PHE A 270 -0.99 -14.82 2.14
N GLY A 271 -0.74 -13.92 1.19
CA GLY A 271 0.50 -13.91 0.41
C GLY A 271 1.75 -13.74 1.26
N SER A 272 1.70 -12.88 2.27
CA SER A 272 2.81 -12.69 3.22
C SER A 272 2.98 -13.87 4.17
N LEU A 273 1.89 -14.51 4.62
CA LEU A 273 1.96 -15.66 5.51
C LEU A 273 2.40 -16.95 4.79
N LEU A 274 1.94 -17.17 3.57
CA LEU A 274 2.30 -18.35 2.76
C LEU A 274 3.74 -18.28 2.25
N HIS A 275 4.26 -17.08 2.03
CA HIS A 275 5.55 -16.92 1.39
C HIS A 275 6.63 -16.51 2.38
N LYS A 276 7.70 -17.30 2.45
CA LYS A 276 8.99 -16.85 2.95
C LYS A 276 9.79 -16.28 1.78
N PHE A 277 10.56 -15.21 2.01
CA PHE A 277 11.36 -14.54 0.99
C PHE A 277 12.14 -15.54 0.13
N ASN A 278 11.81 -15.59 -1.16
CA ASN A 278 12.38 -16.54 -2.12
C ASN A 278 13.85 -16.21 -2.38
N SER A 279 14.74 -17.19 -2.18
CA SER A 279 16.17 -17.09 -2.52
C SER A 279 16.39 -16.71 -3.99
N LYS A 280 15.45 -17.05 -4.87
CA LYS A 280 15.47 -16.68 -6.29
C LYS A 280 15.34 -15.17 -6.54
N LEU A 281 14.55 -14.45 -5.74
CA LEU A 281 14.43 -12.99 -5.90
C LEU A 281 15.74 -12.29 -5.48
N LYS A 282 16.42 -12.82 -4.46
CA LYS A 282 17.75 -12.35 -4.05
C LYS A 282 18.79 -12.59 -5.14
N SER A 283 18.76 -13.75 -5.80
CA SER A 283 19.64 -14.01 -6.95
C SER A 283 19.30 -13.12 -8.14
N ASP A 284 18.02 -12.86 -8.42
CA ASP A 284 17.61 -11.97 -9.50
C ASP A 284 18.08 -10.52 -9.23
N LEU A 285 17.94 -10.02 -7.99
CA LEU A 285 18.49 -8.73 -7.58
C LEU A 285 20.03 -8.68 -7.70
N LEU A 286 20.72 -9.77 -7.36
CA LEU A 286 22.18 -9.88 -7.55
C LEU A 286 22.57 -9.85 -9.03
N THR A 287 21.81 -10.50 -9.92
CA THR A 287 22.07 -10.44 -11.37
C THR A 287 21.82 -9.06 -11.95
N ILE A 288 20.77 -8.35 -11.48
CA ILE A 288 20.53 -6.94 -11.84
C ILE A 288 21.68 -6.07 -11.34
N LYS A 289 22.14 -6.27 -10.09
CA LYS A 289 23.29 -5.56 -9.53
C LYS A 289 24.54 -5.74 -10.39
N ILE A 290 24.88 -6.97 -10.76
CA ILE A 290 26.04 -7.27 -11.62
C ILE A 290 25.90 -6.58 -12.99
N ARG A 291 24.70 -6.57 -13.57
CA ARG A 291 24.44 -5.89 -14.85
C ARG A 291 24.54 -4.36 -14.74
N LEU A 292 24.18 -3.78 -13.59
CA LEU A 292 24.24 -2.33 -13.38
C LEU A 292 25.62 -1.84 -12.92
N GLN A 293 26.53 -2.72 -12.54
CA GLN A 293 27.94 -2.38 -12.23
C GLN A 293 28.77 -1.92 -13.44
N ILE A 294 28.14 -1.69 -14.60
CA ILE A 294 28.77 -1.05 -15.77
C ILE A 294 29.31 0.35 -15.42
N PHE A 295 28.75 1.03 -14.40
CA PHE A 295 29.21 2.36 -13.98
C PHE A 295 30.60 2.32 -13.32
N PRO A 296 31.62 2.98 -13.93
CA PRO A 296 32.97 3.00 -13.37
C PRO A 296 33.01 3.64 -11.96
N LYS A 297 33.81 3.09 -11.04
CA LYS A 297 33.98 3.66 -9.68
C LYS A 297 34.38 5.15 -9.70
N ALA A 298 35.14 5.56 -10.71
CA ALA A 298 35.56 6.94 -10.91
C ALA A 298 34.38 7.89 -11.17
N SER A 299 33.33 7.45 -11.89
CA SER A 299 32.17 8.31 -12.16
C SER A 299 31.36 8.58 -10.90
N ALA A 300 31.21 7.59 -10.02
CA ALA A 300 30.55 7.78 -8.72
C ALA A 300 31.30 8.76 -7.81
N LEU A 301 32.63 8.68 -7.76
CA LEU A 301 33.46 9.63 -7.01
C LEU A 301 33.36 11.05 -7.59
N LEU A 302 33.44 11.17 -8.91
CA LEU A 302 33.33 12.45 -9.61
C LEU A 302 31.95 13.07 -9.37
N LEU A 303 30.86 12.30 -9.46
CA LEU A 303 29.50 12.77 -9.19
C LEU A 303 29.35 13.35 -7.79
N MET A 304 29.79 12.61 -6.76
CA MET A 304 29.73 13.10 -5.37
C MET A 304 30.58 14.37 -5.19
N SER A 305 31.77 14.41 -5.77
CA SER A 305 32.66 15.57 -5.71
C SER A 305 32.08 16.79 -6.41
N ILE A 306 31.44 16.63 -7.57
CA ILE A 306 30.76 17.72 -8.28
C ILE A 306 29.62 18.26 -7.42
N LEU A 307 28.78 17.39 -6.85
CA LEU A 307 27.68 17.82 -5.99
C LEU A 307 28.18 18.61 -4.78
N ILE A 308 29.21 18.12 -4.10
CA ILE A 308 29.87 18.83 -2.99
C ILE A 308 30.42 20.18 -3.45
N GLY A 309 31.12 20.22 -4.59
CA GLY A 309 31.67 21.46 -5.14
C GLY A 309 30.59 22.50 -5.48
N LEU A 310 29.47 22.06 -6.06
CA LEU A 310 28.31 22.91 -6.34
C LEU A 310 27.67 23.42 -5.05
N TYR A 311 27.57 22.60 -4.01
CA TYR A 311 27.06 23.04 -2.70
C TYR A 311 27.99 24.05 -2.04
N CYS A 312 29.32 23.84 -2.08
CA CYS A 312 30.29 24.83 -1.61
C CYS A 312 30.09 26.17 -2.33
N LEU A 313 29.99 26.16 -3.66
CA LEU A 313 29.77 27.37 -4.46
C LEU A 313 28.44 28.05 -4.11
N PHE A 314 27.36 27.27 -3.98
CA PHE A 314 26.06 27.81 -3.58
C PHE A 314 26.12 28.47 -2.21
N PHE A 315 26.76 27.84 -1.22
CA PHE A 315 26.84 28.40 0.13
C PHE A 315 27.72 29.64 0.20
N THR A 316 28.78 29.75 -0.60
CA THR A 316 29.58 30.98 -0.66
C THR A 316 28.79 32.14 -1.26
N THR A 317 28.03 31.91 -2.34
CA THR A 317 27.18 32.95 -2.94
C THR A 317 25.99 33.29 -2.05
N ALA A 318 25.33 32.29 -1.47
CA ALA A 318 24.19 32.50 -0.58
C ALA A 318 24.58 33.23 0.71
N PHE A 319 25.78 32.98 1.24
CA PHE A 319 26.30 33.72 2.39
C PHE A 319 26.53 35.20 2.05
N TYR A 320 27.11 35.49 0.87
CA TYR A 320 27.28 36.85 0.37
C TYR A 320 25.94 37.59 0.24
N ASP A 321 24.93 36.93 -0.33
CA ASP A 321 23.59 37.50 -0.46
C ASP A 321 22.92 37.73 0.90
N LEU A 322 23.10 36.82 1.86
CA LEU A 322 22.53 36.95 3.21
C LEU A 322 23.15 38.13 3.97
N VAL A 323 24.47 38.33 3.89
CA VAL A 323 25.15 39.50 4.47
C VAL A 323 24.62 40.80 3.86
N ARG A 324 24.38 40.83 2.56
CA ARG A 324 23.80 41.99 1.86
C ARG A 324 22.35 42.24 2.30
N LEU A 325 21.54 41.20 2.47
CA LEU A 325 20.14 41.33 2.92
C LEU A 325 20.04 41.79 4.38
N LEU A 326 20.93 41.35 5.27
CA LEU A 326 21.01 41.84 6.66
C LEU A 326 21.36 43.33 6.74
N SER A 327 21.92 43.92 5.68
CA SER A 327 22.24 45.35 5.62
C SER A 327 21.06 46.24 5.17
N VAL A 328 19.96 45.65 4.70
CA VAL A 328 18.76 46.37 4.22
C VAL A 328 17.61 46.17 5.22
N SER A 329 17.20 47.24 5.89
CA SER A 329 16.36 47.23 7.10
C SER A 329 14.84 47.25 6.86
N ASN A 330 14.34 46.73 5.75
CA ASN A 330 12.89 46.69 5.53
C ASN A 330 12.46 45.52 4.63
N ILE A 331 11.98 44.43 5.24
CA ILE A 331 11.53 43.24 4.51
C ILE A 331 10.01 43.10 4.67
N GLN A 332 9.29 43.14 3.55
CA GLN A 332 7.83 43.01 3.52
C GLN A 332 7.41 41.53 3.67
N ALA A 333 6.34 41.27 4.43
CA ALA A 333 5.87 39.93 4.77
C ALA A 333 5.58 38.97 3.58
N PRO A 334 5.05 39.42 2.41
CA PRO A 334 4.82 38.55 1.25
C PRO A 334 6.13 38.01 0.63
N ASP A 335 7.18 38.82 0.63
CA ASP A 335 8.48 38.44 0.08
C ASP A 335 9.17 37.43 1.00
N VAL A 336 9.00 37.60 2.31
CA VAL A 336 9.46 36.61 3.29
C VAL A 336 8.81 35.26 2.93
N ALA A 337 7.47 35.20 2.85
CA ALA A 337 6.66 33.98 2.60
C ALA A 337 7.16 33.14 1.42
N ASN A 338 7.35 33.79 0.27
CA ASN A 338 7.82 33.15 -0.95
C ASN A 338 9.23 32.57 -0.80
N VAL A 339 10.10 33.25 -0.05
CA VAL A 339 11.48 32.80 0.20
C VAL A 339 11.54 31.57 1.12
N ALA A 340 10.63 31.40 2.09
CA ALA A 340 10.64 30.16 2.90
C ALA A 340 9.95 28.99 2.20
N ILE A 341 8.89 29.22 1.42
CA ILE A 341 8.23 28.15 0.67
C ILE A 341 9.19 27.59 -0.38
N SER A 342 9.80 28.46 -1.19
CA SER A 342 10.81 28.04 -2.18
C SER A 342 12.01 27.39 -1.51
N GLY A 343 12.52 27.98 -0.41
CA GLY A 343 13.63 27.41 0.37
C GLY A 343 13.32 26.03 0.94
N PHE A 344 12.09 25.79 1.43
CA PHE A 344 11.66 24.50 1.95
C PHE A 344 11.64 23.42 0.86
N TRP A 345 11.05 23.70 -0.30
CA TRP A 345 11.01 22.73 -1.40
C TRP A 345 12.39 22.44 -1.97
N GLN A 346 13.24 23.46 -2.14
CA GLN A 346 14.62 23.28 -2.57
C GLN A 346 15.41 22.42 -1.59
N PHE A 347 15.23 22.63 -0.28
CA PHE A 347 15.79 21.75 0.75
C PHE A 347 15.36 20.29 0.57
N ILE A 348 14.06 20.03 0.36
CA ILE A 348 13.56 18.66 0.13
C ILE A 348 14.21 18.04 -1.08
N TYR A 349 14.22 18.75 -2.22
CA TYR A 349 14.75 18.22 -3.47
C TYR A 349 16.24 17.91 -3.39
N ILE A 350 17.05 18.80 -2.81
CA ILE A 350 18.49 18.61 -2.67
C ILE A 350 18.78 17.45 -1.70
N THR A 351 18.07 17.40 -0.56
CA THR A 351 18.25 16.33 0.43
C THR A 351 17.86 14.98 -0.15
N LEU A 352 16.72 14.90 -0.84
CA LEU A 352 16.25 13.67 -1.48
C LEU A 352 17.20 13.21 -2.58
N LEU A 353 17.73 14.14 -3.40
CA LEU A 353 18.77 13.85 -4.38
C LEU A 353 20.00 13.22 -3.71
N ASN A 354 20.51 13.81 -2.62
CA ASN A 354 21.67 13.28 -1.90
C ASN A 354 21.40 11.90 -1.28
N LEU A 355 20.22 11.69 -0.71
CA LEU A 355 19.82 10.39 -0.19
C LEU A 355 19.71 9.34 -1.31
N ILE A 356 19.14 9.68 -2.46
CA ILE A 356 19.06 8.78 -3.62
C ILE A 356 20.44 8.45 -4.17
N VAL A 357 21.32 9.44 -4.34
CA VAL A 357 22.68 9.24 -4.85
C VAL A 357 23.45 8.31 -3.92
N THR A 358 23.42 8.58 -2.62
CA THR A 358 24.14 7.74 -1.64
C THR A 358 23.52 6.35 -1.50
N TRP A 359 22.19 6.22 -1.54
CA TRP A 359 21.49 4.95 -1.59
C TRP A 359 21.90 4.11 -2.82
N PHE A 360 21.93 4.73 -4.00
CA PHE A 360 22.29 4.07 -5.26
C PHE A 360 23.74 3.60 -5.24
N ILE A 361 24.65 4.39 -4.67
CA ILE A 361 26.06 4.02 -4.47
C ILE A 361 26.18 2.82 -3.52
N GLN A 362 25.47 2.83 -2.39
CA GLN A 362 25.46 1.72 -1.43
C GLN A 362 24.87 0.43 -2.03
N TRP A 363 23.90 0.57 -2.92
CA TRP A 363 23.25 -0.55 -3.60
C TRP A 363 24.12 -1.17 -4.71
N LEU A 364 24.67 -0.34 -5.60
CA LEU A 364 25.41 -0.79 -6.77
C LEU A 364 26.80 -1.36 -6.44
N TYR A 365 27.55 -0.71 -5.55
CA TYR A 365 28.94 -1.05 -5.32
C TYR A 365 29.13 -2.09 -4.20
N ASP A 366 30.34 -2.64 -4.11
CA ASP A 366 30.69 -3.59 -3.07
C ASP A 366 30.85 -2.90 -1.71
N ALA A 367 30.41 -3.58 -0.65
CA ALA A 367 30.48 -3.04 0.71
C ALA A 367 31.90 -2.66 1.15
N GLN A 368 32.92 -3.35 0.63
CA GLN A 368 34.33 -3.03 0.90
C GLN A 368 34.74 -1.69 0.28
N TRP A 369 34.28 -1.40 -0.95
CA TRP A 369 34.61 -0.15 -1.64
C TRP A 369 33.87 1.05 -1.02
N VAL A 370 32.58 0.87 -0.69
CA VAL A 370 31.77 1.91 -0.02
C VAL A 370 32.37 2.31 1.33
N LYS A 371 33.08 1.40 2.02
CA LYS A 371 33.77 1.63 3.29
C LYS A 371 35.17 2.28 3.14
N THR A 372 35.63 2.53 1.93
CA THR A 372 36.90 3.26 1.73
C THR A 372 36.79 4.69 2.27
N LYS A 373 37.87 5.21 2.86
CA LYS A 373 37.87 6.55 3.49
C LYS A 373 37.39 7.64 2.52
N ALA A 374 37.80 7.60 1.26
CA ALA A 374 37.40 8.58 0.25
C ALA A 374 35.88 8.62 0.05
N VAL A 375 35.24 7.47 -0.17
CA VAL A 375 33.78 7.38 -0.36
C VAL A 375 33.03 7.80 0.91
N GLN A 376 33.53 7.38 2.07
CA GLN A 376 32.95 7.74 3.37
C GLN A 376 32.98 9.25 3.64
N TYR A 377 34.08 9.94 3.32
CA TYR A 377 34.17 11.39 3.46
C TYR A 377 33.29 12.14 2.45
N LEU A 378 33.18 11.64 1.21
CA LEU A 378 32.27 12.23 0.22
C LEU A 378 30.80 12.06 0.62
N MET A 379 30.40 10.87 1.08
CA MET A 379 29.05 10.66 1.62
C MET A 379 28.79 11.55 2.84
N LEU A 380 29.77 11.67 3.76
CA LEU A 380 29.70 12.57 4.89
C LEU A 380 29.53 14.04 4.44
N GLY A 381 30.25 14.46 3.40
CA GLY A 381 30.09 15.79 2.80
C GLY A 381 28.67 16.04 2.31
N LEU A 382 28.10 15.10 1.54
CA LEU A 382 26.72 15.19 1.04
C LEU A 382 25.69 15.23 2.18
N TYR A 383 25.83 14.37 3.20
CA TYR A 383 24.96 14.39 4.37
C TYR A 383 25.13 15.68 5.19
N GLY A 384 26.37 16.17 5.32
CA GLY A 384 26.70 17.41 6.01
C GLY A 384 26.04 18.63 5.37
N PHE A 385 26.16 18.77 4.04
CA PHE A 385 25.46 19.83 3.31
C PHE A 385 23.93 19.70 3.41
N SER A 386 23.40 18.48 3.31
CA SER A 386 21.96 18.25 3.50
C SER A 386 21.50 18.66 4.90
N LEU A 387 22.33 18.45 5.93
CA LEU A 387 22.05 18.86 7.30
C LEU A 387 22.10 20.39 7.47
N ILE A 388 22.99 21.08 6.77
CA ILE A 388 23.00 22.56 6.71
C ILE A 388 21.71 23.07 6.05
N PHE A 389 21.29 22.49 4.92
CA PHE A 389 20.01 22.84 4.29
C PHE A 389 18.82 22.56 5.22
N ALA A 390 18.81 21.42 5.92
CA ALA A 390 17.78 21.08 6.89
C ALA A 390 17.74 22.10 8.04
N SER A 391 18.90 22.50 8.55
CA SER A 391 19.03 23.53 9.60
C SER A 391 18.44 24.86 9.14
N LEU A 392 18.74 25.28 7.91
CA LEU A 392 18.18 26.50 7.32
C LEU A 392 16.66 26.41 7.15
N ALA A 393 16.16 25.25 6.73
CA ALA A 393 14.72 25.04 6.60
C ALA A 393 14.02 25.10 7.96
N VAL A 394 14.54 24.41 8.98
CA VAL A 394 14.04 24.45 10.37
C VAL A 394 14.08 25.87 10.93
N TRP A 395 15.20 26.57 10.75
CA TRP A 395 15.34 27.96 11.18
C TRP A 395 14.31 28.88 10.53
N LYS A 396 14.13 28.77 9.21
CA LYS A 396 13.14 29.56 8.49
C LYS A 396 11.71 29.22 8.92
N THR A 397 11.32 27.94 8.91
CA THR A 397 9.93 27.54 9.16
C THR A 397 9.52 27.66 10.64
N LEU A 398 10.34 27.15 11.56
CA LEU A 398 10.03 27.17 13.00
C LEU A 398 10.57 28.40 13.71
N GLY A 399 11.77 28.87 13.35
CA GLY A 399 12.39 30.03 13.99
C GLY A 399 11.73 31.34 13.58
N VAL A 400 11.88 31.73 12.31
CA VAL A 400 11.40 33.04 11.84
C VAL A 400 9.87 33.05 11.72
N TYR A 401 9.29 32.04 11.09
CA TYR A 401 7.88 32.11 10.69
C TYR A 401 6.87 31.84 11.78
N VAL A 402 7.06 30.77 12.55
CA VAL A 402 6.15 30.46 13.66
C VAL A 402 6.26 31.54 14.74
N PHE A 403 7.46 32.08 14.99
CA PHE A 403 7.64 33.16 15.96
C PHE A 403 6.91 34.46 15.55
N HIS A 404 7.00 34.87 14.28
CA HIS A 404 6.39 36.13 13.83
C HIS A 404 4.90 36.00 13.45
N PHE A 405 4.48 34.86 12.92
CA PHE A 405 3.15 34.70 12.31
C PHE A 405 2.29 33.59 12.94
N GLY A 406 2.77 32.93 14.00
CA GLY A 406 2.05 31.88 14.72
C GLY A 406 1.95 30.54 13.99
N TRP A 407 1.28 29.58 14.63
CA TRP A 407 1.07 28.24 14.12
C TRP A 407 -0.05 28.19 13.07
N THR A 408 0.21 27.50 11.96
CA THR A 408 -0.81 27.12 10.97
C THR A 408 -0.66 25.65 10.62
N PRO A 409 -1.72 24.97 10.13
CA PRO A 409 -1.67 23.57 9.69
C PRO A 409 -0.47 23.21 8.83
N LEU A 410 -0.22 24.00 7.79
CA LEU A 410 0.87 23.74 6.84
C LEU A 410 2.25 24.01 7.46
N ARG A 411 2.37 24.97 8.40
CA ARG A 411 3.61 25.23 9.13
C ARG A 411 3.93 24.13 10.13
N LEU A 412 2.91 23.57 10.80
CA LEU A 412 3.09 22.41 11.66
C LEU A 412 3.62 21.21 10.87
N LEU A 413 3.01 20.90 9.73
CA LEU A 413 3.40 19.76 8.89
C LEU A 413 4.80 19.94 8.29
N SER A 414 5.07 21.11 7.70
CA SER A 414 6.40 21.42 7.11
C SER A 414 7.50 21.47 8.18
N GLY A 415 7.22 22.07 9.33
CA GLY A 415 8.14 22.11 10.47
C GLY A 415 8.46 20.71 11.00
N TRP A 416 7.44 19.87 11.19
CA TRP A 416 7.66 18.46 11.55
C TRP A 416 8.52 17.72 10.54
N PHE A 417 8.18 17.82 9.26
CA PHE A 417 8.92 17.09 8.23
C PHE A 417 10.38 17.54 8.16
N ALA A 418 10.64 18.85 8.29
CA ALA A 418 11.99 19.39 8.35
C ALA A 418 12.77 18.86 9.56
N VAL A 419 12.15 18.80 10.75
CA VAL A 419 12.76 18.24 11.96
C VAL A 419 13.02 16.74 11.81
N LEU A 420 12.05 15.99 11.27
CA LEU A 420 12.21 14.55 11.03
C LEU A 420 13.38 14.27 10.09
N MET A 421 13.49 15.03 8.98
CA MET A 421 14.60 14.92 8.04
C MET A 421 15.94 15.31 8.67
N PHE A 422 15.98 16.36 9.49
CA PHE A 422 17.16 16.77 10.24
C PHE A 422 17.66 15.65 11.17
N VAL A 423 16.76 15.07 11.97
CA VAL A 423 17.09 13.95 12.86
C VAL A 423 17.51 12.71 12.04
N ALA A 424 16.83 12.41 10.95
CA ALA A 424 17.17 11.28 10.08
C ALA A 424 18.58 11.42 9.49
N LEU A 425 18.97 12.62 9.05
CA LEU A 425 20.32 12.90 8.55
C LEU A 425 21.38 12.70 9.63
N ILE A 426 21.13 13.15 10.87
CA ILE A 426 22.04 12.89 12.00
C ILE A 426 22.20 11.39 12.24
N LEU A 427 21.10 10.63 12.23
CA LEU A 427 21.15 9.18 12.44
C LEU A 427 21.92 8.48 11.31
N ILE A 428 21.75 8.91 10.05
CA ILE A 428 22.52 8.38 8.91
C ILE A 428 24.02 8.69 9.05
N ILE A 429 24.36 9.91 9.46
CA ILE A 429 25.76 10.29 9.74
C ILE A 429 26.34 9.41 10.87
N ILE A 430 25.60 9.22 11.96
CA ILE A 430 26.02 8.34 13.06
C ILE A 430 26.24 6.91 12.57
N GLN A 431 25.34 6.37 11.74
CA GLN A 431 25.51 5.03 11.16
C GLN A 431 26.76 4.92 10.29
N ASN A 432 27.13 5.99 9.56
CA ASN A 432 28.34 6.02 8.76
C ASN A 432 29.60 5.81 9.62
N PHE A 433 29.62 6.37 10.83
CA PHE A 433 30.71 6.16 11.81
C PHE A 433 30.57 4.89 12.64
N ILE A 434 29.34 4.48 12.96
CA ILE A 434 29.01 3.33 13.82
C ILE A 434 28.20 2.32 13.00
N PRO A 435 28.85 1.42 12.23
CA PRO A 435 28.15 0.53 11.31
C PRO A 435 27.29 -0.54 11.99
N LYS A 436 27.47 -0.76 13.31
CA LYS A 436 26.62 -1.66 14.11
C LYS A 436 25.29 -1.02 14.49
N PHE A 437 25.18 0.32 14.41
CA PHE A 437 23.96 1.04 14.71
C PHE A 437 23.03 1.02 13.49
N ASN A 438 21.83 0.48 13.66
CA ASN A 438 20.84 0.45 12.59
C ASN A 438 20.01 1.74 12.63
N ALA A 439 20.49 2.79 11.97
CA ALA A 439 19.78 4.08 11.92
C ALA A 439 18.45 3.97 11.19
N TYR A 440 18.37 3.17 10.12
CA TYR A 440 17.15 3.02 9.33
C TYR A 440 15.97 2.53 10.18
N ARG A 441 16.20 1.55 11.07
CA ARG A 441 15.20 1.12 12.06
C ARG A 441 14.66 2.31 12.87
N TRP A 442 15.55 3.13 13.43
CA TRP A 442 15.15 4.27 14.25
C TRP A 442 14.45 5.37 13.47
N ILE A 443 14.87 5.63 12.23
CA ILE A 443 14.22 6.61 11.34
C ILE A 443 12.76 6.20 11.07
N ILE A 444 12.51 4.92 10.80
CA ILE A 444 11.14 4.41 10.57
C ILE A 444 10.30 4.55 11.83
N LEU A 445 10.82 4.12 12.98
CA LEU A 445 10.10 4.18 14.25
C LEU A 445 9.82 5.64 14.68
N LEU A 446 10.79 6.53 14.50
CA LEU A 446 10.62 7.96 14.78
C LEU A 446 9.63 8.60 13.79
N GLY A 447 9.66 8.22 12.52
CA GLY A 447 8.71 8.67 11.52
C GLY A 447 7.28 8.30 11.90
N GLU A 448 7.04 7.03 12.21
CA GLU A 448 5.73 6.51 12.65
C GLU A 448 5.25 7.18 13.96
N LEU A 449 6.13 7.25 14.97
CA LEU A 449 5.82 7.84 16.26
C LEU A 449 5.49 9.34 16.14
N SER A 450 6.33 10.09 15.44
CA SER A 450 6.15 11.53 15.29
C SER A 450 4.96 11.89 14.40
N PHE A 451 4.67 11.09 13.35
CA PHE A 451 3.47 11.27 12.54
C PHE A 451 2.21 11.00 13.35
N THR A 452 2.22 9.92 14.15
CA THR A 452 1.12 9.62 15.08
C THR A 452 0.93 10.77 16.07
N ALA A 453 2.00 11.29 16.66
CA ALA A 453 1.94 12.43 17.56
C ALA A 453 1.29 13.67 16.91
N ILE A 454 1.54 13.92 15.62
CA ILE A 454 0.92 15.04 14.89
C ILE A 454 -0.55 14.84 14.65
N CYS A 455 -0.99 13.61 14.40
CA CYS A 455 -2.42 13.32 14.25
C CYS A 455 -3.21 13.72 15.51
N TYR A 456 -2.58 13.68 16.70
CA TYR A 456 -3.14 14.14 17.97
C TYR A 456 -2.85 15.63 18.26
N ALA A 457 -1.67 16.14 17.90
CA ALA A 457 -1.32 17.54 18.13
C ALA A 457 -2.15 18.49 17.26
N TYR A 458 -2.45 18.10 16.02
CA TYR A 458 -3.24 18.89 15.07
C TYR A 458 -4.60 19.35 15.65
N PRO A 459 -5.49 18.45 16.12
CA PRO A 459 -6.77 18.87 16.70
C PRO A 459 -6.57 19.67 17.99
N LEU A 460 -5.57 19.38 18.82
CA LEU A 460 -5.32 20.16 20.03
C LEU A 460 -4.92 21.62 19.73
N LEU A 461 -4.20 21.85 18.64
CA LEU A 461 -3.74 23.18 18.25
C LEU A 461 -4.80 23.97 17.46
N PHE A 462 -5.67 23.30 16.70
CA PHE A 462 -6.56 23.94 15.73
C PHE A 462 -8.06 23.70 15.95
N ASN A 463 -8.49 22.69 16.72
CA ASN A 463 -9.90 22.46 17.10
C ASN A 463 -10.29 23.08 18.47
N ALA A 464 -9.40 23.84 19.12
CA ALA A 464 -9.74 24.61 20.32
C ALA A 464 -10.42 25.96 20.02
N ARG A 465 -11.13 26.09 18.88
CA ARG A 465 -11.93 27.26 18.52
C ARG A 465 -13.28 26.87 17.97
#